data_AF-A0A9E6W9M0-F1
#
_entry.id   AF-A0A9E6W9M0-F1
#
_cell.length_a   1.000
_cell.length_b   1.000
_cell.length_c   1.000
_cell.angle_alpha   90.00
_cell.angle_beta   90.00
_cell.angle_gamma   90.00
#
_symmetry.space_group_name_H-M   'P 1'
#
loop_
_entity.id
_entity.type
_entity.pdbx_description
1 polymer ?
#
loop_
_entity_poly.entity_id
_entity_poly.type
_entity_poly.pdbx_seq_one_letter_code
_entity_poly.pdbx_strand_id
1 'polypeptide(L)'
;MSESKKNSKKSPGVKSFIGGTILTDERVTRQIPFLIFLAFLAILIITNRNWSERTIRKVEILQNALDELRSESITLSAKLMNSSRPSEIAKKVENANIDLQEPVKPPQKLVVKKNKLSWKFAK
;
A
#
# COMPACT_ATOMS: atom_id res chain seq x y z
N MET A 1 -36.50 -59.73 -22.89
CA MET A 1 -36.23 -58.67 -21.90
C MET A 1 -34.93 -59.00 -21.19
N SER A 2 -33.82 -58.41 -21.64
CA SER A 2 -32.48 -58.64 -21.09
C SER A 2 -32.14 -57.49 -20.14
N GLU A 3 -32.05 -57.77 -18.84
CA GLU A 3 -31.42 -56.85 -17.89
C GLU A 3 -30.15 -57.48 -17.30
N SER A 4 -29.05 -56.82 -17.61
CA SER A 4 -27.68 -57.12 -17.26
C SER A 4 -27.41 -56.80 -15.78
N LYS A 5 -27.11 -57.81 -14.96
CA LYS A 5 -26.46 -57.62 -13.66
C LYS A 5 -24.98 -57.24 -13.87
N LYS A 6 -24.71 -55.94 -13.93
CA LYS A 6 -23.36 -55.37 -14.00
C LYS A 6 -22.63 -55.53 -12.66
N ASN A 7 -21.89 -56.62 -12.54
CA ASN A 7 -21.03 -56.92 -11.41
C ASN A 7 -19.77 -56.01 -11.45
N SER A 8 -19.80 -54.86 -10.77
CA SER A 8 -18.65 -53.97 -10.69
C SER A 8 -17.62 -54.53 -9.69
N LYS A 9 -16.57 -55.19 -10.21
CA LYS A 9 -15.36 -55.53 -9.45
C LYS A 9 -14.63 -54.23 -9.08
N LYS A 10 -15.10 -53.54 -8.02
CA LYS A 10 -14.33 -52.45 -7.40
C LYS A 10 -13.13 -53.07 -6.68
N SER A 11 -11.94 -52.60 -7.02
CA SER A 11 -10.64 -53.06 -6.52
C SER A 11 -10.69 -53.42 -5.03
N PRO A 12 -10.29 -54.66 -4.63
CA PRO A 12 -10.35 -55.11 -3.24
C PRO A 12 -9.46 -54.28 -2.30
N GLY A 13 -8.43 -53.62 -2.85
CA GLY A 13 -7.53 -52.76 -2.08
C GLY A 13 -8.25 -51.56 -1.46
N VAL A 14 -8.96 -50.76 -2.26
CA VAL A 14 -9.57 -49.49 -1.80
C VAL A 14 -10.63 -49.70 -0.72
N LYS A 15 -11.38 -50.81 -0.79
CA LYS A 15 -12.35 -51.18 0.26
C LYS A 15 -11.68 -51.56 1.58
N SER A 16 -10.52 -52.21 1.52
CA SER A 16 -9.74 -52.57 2.72
C SER A 16 -9.06 -51.35 3.36
N PHE A 17 -8.65 -50.37 2.55
CA PHE A 17 -8.10 -49.10 3.04
C PHE A 17 -9.15 -48.21 3.73
N ILE A 18 -10.36 -48.10 3.16
CA ILE A 18 -11.47 -47.33 3.79
C ILE A 18 -12.11 -48.11 4.95
N GLY A 19 -12.07 -49.44 4.90
CA GLY A 19 -12.68 -50.34 5.89
C GLY A 19 -11.91 -50.50 7.19
N GLY A 20 -10.76 -49.84 7.36
CA GLY A 20 -10.05 -49.76 8.64
C GLY A 20 -9.09 -50.93 8.94
N THR A 21 -9.04 -51.96 8.09
CA THR A 21 -8.10 -53.09 8.27
C THR A 21 -6.64 -52.63 8.31
N ILE A 22 -6.30 -51.54 7.59
CA ILE A 22 -4.97 -50.92 7.60
C ILE A 22 -4.66 -50.17 8.91
N LEU A 23 -5.68 -49.69 9.65
CA LEU A 23 -5.49 -48.99 10.92
C LEU A 23 -5.23 -49.95 12.09
N THR A 24 -5.74 -51.19 11.98
CA THR A 24 -5.50 -52.28 12.93
C THR A 24 -4.17 -53.01 12.72
N ASP A 25 -3.42 -52.71 11.66
CA ASP A 25 -2.09 -53.28 11.44
C ASP A 25 -1.10 -52.65 12.44
N GLU A 26 -0.42 -53.48 13.23
CA GLU A 26 0.44 -53.09 14.36
C GLU A 26 1.56 -52.11 13.96
N ARG A 27 2.03 -52.21 12.69
CA ARG A 27 3.02 -51.29 12.12
C ARG A 27 2.46 -49.89 11.88
N VAL A 28 1.20 -49.79 11.48
CA VAL A 28 0.54 -48.51 11.20
C VAL A 28 0.11 -47.83 12.51
N THR A 29 -0.41 -48.60 13.47
CA THR A 29 -0.79 -48.09 14.79
C THR A 29 0.40 -47.43 15.50
N ARG A 30 1.61 -47.97 15.35
CA ARG A 30 2.86 -47.40 15.89
C ARG A 30 3.23 -46.03 15.27
N GLN A 31 2.84 -45.80 14.02
CA GLN A 31 3.12 -44.57 13.27
C GLN A 31 2.00 -43.52 13.36
N ILE A 32 0.88 -43.80 14.03
CA ILE A 32 -0.23 -42.84 14.24
C ILE A 32 0.21 -41.46 14.76
N PRO A 33 1.11 -41.32 15.76
CA PRO A 33 1.57 -39.99 16.19
C PRO A 33 2.22 -39.18 15.05
N PHE A 34 2.89 -39.84 14.10
CA PHE A 34 3.46 -39.18 12.92
C PHE A 34 2.39 -38.74 11.91
N LEU A 35 1.34 -39.53 11.72
CA LEU A 35 0.17 -39.14 10.91
C LEU A 35 -0.55 -37.92 11.49
N ILE A 36 -0.70 -37.85 12.81
CA ILE A 36 -1.25 -36.68 13.50
C ILE A 36 -0.35 -35.46 13.31
N PHE A 37 0.96 -35.64 13.38
CA PHE A 37 1.91 -34.56 13.09
C PHE A 37 1.77 -34.02 11.66
N LEU A 38 1.62 -34.89 10.66
CA LEU A 38 1.36 -34.49 9.28
C LEU A 38 0.02 -33.75 9.13
N ALA A 39 -1.04 -34.25 9.78
CA ALA A 39 -2.33 -33.58 9.79
C ALA A 39 -2.25 -32.19 10.43
N PHE A 40 -1.51 -32.05 11.53
CA PHE A 40 -1.23 -30.77 12.16
C PHE A 40 -0.49 -29.82 11.21
N LEU A 41 0.53 -30.32 10.50
CA LEU A 41 1.27 -29.54 9.51
C LEU A 41 0.37 -29.08 8.36
N ALA A 42 -0.53 -29.95 7.88
CA ALA A 42 -1.49 -29.60 6.85
C ALA A 42 -2.43 -28.47 7.30
N ILE A 43 -2.95 -28.52 8.53
CA ILE A 43 -3.76 -27.45 9.12
C ILE A 43 -2.96 -26.15 9.21
N LEU A 44 -1.70 -26.23 9.65
CA LEU A 44 -0.81 -25.07 9.76
C LEU A 44 -0.61 -24.40 8.39
N ILE A 45 -0.35 -25.20 7.35
CA ILE A 45 -0.18 -24.71 5.97
C ILE A 45 -1.46 -24.03 5.46
N ILE A 46 -2.62 -24.65 5.63
CA ILE A 46 -3.91 -24.09 5.19
C ILE A 46 -4.17 -22.75 5.91
N THR A 47 -3.93 -22.72 7.22
CA THR A 47 -4.08 -21.51 8.04
C THR A 47 -3.15 -20.40 7.58
N ASN A 48 -1.86 -20.71 7.38
CA ASN A 48 -0.86 -19.75 6.95
C ASN A 48 -1.19 -19.20 5.56
N ARG A 49 -1.60 -20.07 4.63
CA ARG A 49 -2.00 -19.66 3.29
C ARG A 49 -3.15 -18.67 3.30
N ASN A 50 -4.20 -18.94 4.08
CA ASN A 50 -5.35 -18.05 4.21
C ASN A 50 -4.98 -16.71 4.88
N TRP A 51 -4.02 -16.70 5.80
CA TRP A 51 -3.56 -15.47 6.45
C TRP A 51 -2.73 -14.61 5.50
N SER A 52 -1.87 -15.23 4.69
CA SER A 52 -1.09 -14.55 3.66
C SER A 52 -1.99 -13.86 2.64
N GLU A 53 -3.02 -14.55 2.15
CA GLU A 53 -3.94 -13.97 1.15
C GLU A 53 -4.68 -12.73 1.66
N ARG A 54 -5.10 -12.75 2.94
CA ARG A 54 -5.73 -11.58 3.58
C ARG A 54 -4.75 -10.43 3.77
N THR A 55 -3.49 -10.74 4.05
CA THR A 55 -2.44 -9.74 4.27
C THR A 55 -2.05 -9.08 2.95
N ILE A 56 -1.88 -9.86 1.88
CA ILE A 56 -1.59 -9.36 0.53
C ILE A 56 -2.67 -8.38 0.07
N ARG A 57 -3.96 -8.73 0.23
CA ARG A 57 -5.06 -7.82 -0.12
C ARG A 57 -5.03 -6.51 0.67
N LYS A 58 -4.69 -6.54 1.95
CA LYS A 58 -4.56 -5.32 2.78
C LYS A 58 -3.41 -4.45 2.31
N VAL A 59 -2.28 -5.05 1.94
CA VAL A 59 -1.11 -4.33 1.43
C VAL A 59 -1.47 -3.61 0.12
N GLU A 60 -2.17 -4.29 -0.79
CA GLU A 60 -2.62 -3.69 -2.04
C GLU A 60 -3.54 -2.48 -1.83
N ILE A 61 -4.54 -2.60 -0.94
CA ILE A 61 -5.44 -1.49 -0.61
C ILE A 61 -4.66 -0.32 0.00
N LEU A 62 -3.73 -0.61 0.91
CA LEU A 62 -2.94 0.42 1.57
C LEU A 62 -2.01 1.16 0.59
N GLN A 63 -1.41 0.42 -0.36
CA GLN A 63 -0.57 1.00 -1.40
C GLN A 63 -1.38 1.93 -2.31
N ASN A 64 -2.58 1.50 -2.74
CA ASN A 64 -3.47 2.34 -3.54
C ASN A 64 -3.87 3.63 -2.81
N ALA A 65 -4.21 3.54 -1.52
CA ALA A 65 -4.53 4.70 -0.70
C ALA A 65 -3.34 5.67 -0.57
N LEU A 66 -2.12 5.13 -0.46
CA LEU A 66 -0.89 5.92 -0.38
C LEU A 66 -0.61 6.66 -1.69
N ASP A 67 -0.81 5.99 -2.83
CA ASP A 67 -0.62 6.57 -4.15
C ASP A 67 -1.67 7.66 -4.46
N GLU A 68 -2.92 7.43 -4.04
CA GLU A 68 -3.99 8.44 -4.15
C GLU A 68 -3.67 9.68 -3.32
N LEU A 69 -3.27 9.51 -2.06
CA LEU A 69 -2.90 10.63 -1.18
C LEU A 69 -1.68 11.39 -1.72
N ARG A 70 -0.71 10.68 -2.30
CA ARG A 70 0.44 11.31 -2.96
C ARG A 70 0.01 12.14 -4.16
N SER A 71 -0.85 11.61 -5.02
CA SER A 71 -1.41 12.33 -6.16
C SER A 71 -2.17 13.59 -5.73
N GLU A 72 -2.97 13.48 -4.68
CA GLU A 72 -3.72 14.61 -4.11
C GLU A 72 -2.77 15.70 -3.60
N SER A 73 -1.72 15.31 -2.85
CA SER A 73 -0.73 16.28 -2.34
C SER A 73 0.00 17.04 -3.45
N ILE A 74 0.35 16.35 -4.54
CA ILE A 74 0.99 16.97 -5.71
C ILE A 74 0.02 17.93 -6.39
N THR A 75 -1.24 17.50 -6.56
CA THR A 75 -2.29 18.31 -7.19
C THR A 75 -2.59 19.56 -6.39
N LEU A 76 -2.70 19.44 -5.06
CA LEU A 76 -2.91 20.58 -4.15
C LEU A 76 -1.72 21.54 -4.18
N SER A 77 -0.50 21.02 -4.13
CA SER A 77 0.72 21.83 -4.22
C SER A 77 0.79 22.56 -5.57
N ALA A 78 0.45 21.89 -6.67
CA ALA A 78 0.40 22.49 -8.00
C ALA A 78 -0.69 23.58 -8.09
N LYS A 79 -1.86 23.34 -7.51
CA LYS A 79 -2.95 24.34 -7.45
C LYS A 79 -2.52 25.57 -6.67
N LEU A 80 -1.88 25.37 -5.52
CA LEU A 80 -1.37 26.45 -4.69
C LEU A 80 -0.25 27.22 -5.39
N MET A 81 0.66 26.51 -6.06
CA MET A 81 1.72 27.14 -6.85
C MET A 81 1.14 27.95 -8.01
N ASN A 82 0.15 27.42 -8.73
CA ASN A 82 -0.55 28.15 -9.79
C ASN A 82 -1.26 29.40 -9.26
N SER A 83 -1.93 29.32 -8.11
CA SER A 83 -2.57 30.49 -7.50
C SER A 83 -1.58 31.53 -6.97
N SER A 84 -0.39 31.08 -6.58
CA SER A 84 0.69 31.93 -6.04
C SER A 84 1.64 32.44 -7.13
N ARG A 85 1.40 32.09 -8.40
CA ARG A 85 2.26 32.55 -9.51
C ARG A 85 2.21 34.08 -9.58
N PRO A 86 3.36 34.77 -9.67
CA PRO A 86 3.41 36.23 -9.78
C PRO A 86 2.51 36.78 -10.89
N SER A 87 2.47 36.11 -12.04
CA SER A 87 1.60 36.47 -13.17
C SER A 87 0.10 36.36 -12.86
N GLU A 88 -0.32 35.36 -12.08
CA GLU A 88 -1.72 35.18 -11.69
C GLU A 88 -2.10 36.14 -10.56
N ILE A 89 -1.16 36.42 -9.63
CA ILE A 89 -1.34 37.43 -8.60
C ILE A 89 -1.46 38.83 -9.25
N ALA A 90 -0.60 39.17 -10.21
CA ALA A 90 -0.67 40.45 -10.93
C ALA A 90 -2.03 40.65 -11.61
N LYS A 91 -2.54 39.63 -12.32
CA LYS A 91 -3.90 39.64 -12.89
C LYS A 91 -4.99 39.79 -11.84
N LYS A 92 -4.87 39.10 -10.69
CA LYS A 92 -5.86 39.21 -9.59
C LYS A 92 -5.86 40.59 -8.96
N VAL A 93 -4.70 41.22 -8.81
CA VAL A 93 -4.51 42.58 -8.28
C VAL A 93 -5.12 43.61 -9.24
N GLU A 94 -4.87 43.47 -10.54
CA GLU A 94 -5.47 44.29 -11.60
C GLU A 94 -7.00 44.18 -11.61
N ASN A 95 -7.54 42.95 -11.59
CA ASN A 95 -8.98 42.70 -11.54
C ASN A 95 -9.65 43.22 -10.24
N ALA A 96 -8.89 43.33 -9.16
CA ALA A 96 -9.37 43.85 -7.87
C ALA A 96 -9.26 45.38 -7.77
N ASN A 97 -8.83 46.09 -8.82
CA ASN A 97 -8.56 47.53 -8.84
C ASN A 97 -7.59 47.98 -7.73
N ILE A 98 -6.61 47.15 -7.39
CA ILE A 98 -5.58 47.48 -6.41
C ILE A 98 -4.38 48.05 -7.16
N ASP A 99 -3.93 49.27 -6.81
CA ASP A 99 -2.81 49.96 -7.47
C ASP A 99 -1.44 49.41 -7.02
N LEU A 100 -1.21 48.11 -7.27
CA LEU A 100 0.07 47.44 -7.02
C LEU A 100 0.69 47.05 -8.38
N GLN A 101 1.93 47.48 -8.61
CA GLN A 101 2.70 47.13 -9.81
C GLN A 101 3.83 46.14 -9.48
N GLU A 102 4.08 45.19 -10.37
CA GLU A 102 5.15 44.21 -10.21
C GLU A 102 6.53 44.90 -10.32
N PRO A 103 7.46 44.67 -9.38
CA PRO A 103 8.78 45.29 -9.43
C PRO A 103 9.60 44.71 -10.58
N VAL A 104 9.81 45.51 -11.63
CA VAL A 104 10.61 45.16 -12.82
C VAL A 104 12.11 45.09 -12.55
N LYS A 105 12.57 45.73 -11.45
CA LYS A 105 13.99 45.80 -11.08
C LYS A 105 14.29 44.88 -9.90
N PRO A 106 15.37 44.07 -9.97
CA PRO A 106 15.75 43.19 -8.87
C PRO A 106 16.09 43.99 -7.59
N PRO A 107 15.81 43.45 -6.40
CA PRO A 107 16.08 44.15 -5.14
C PRO A 107 17.59 44.36 -4.96
N GLN A 108 17.99 45.61 -4.68
CA GLN A 108 19.39 45.94 -4.43
C GLN A 108 19.73 45.79 -2.96
N LYS A 109 20.84 45.10 -2.67
CA LYS A 109 21.39 45.05 -1.32
C LYS A 109 21.91 46.44 -0.94
N LEU A 110 21.23 47.10 -0.03
CA LEU A 110 21.68 48.37 0.54
C LEU A 110 22.91 48.11 1.43
N VAL A 111 24.10 48.30 0.87
CA VAL A 111 25.35 48.30 1.64
C VAL A 111 25.52 49.71 2.22
N VAL A 112 25.07 49.89 3.45
CA VAL A 112 25.24 51.16 4.18
C VAL A 112 26.72 51.31 4.52
N LYS A 113 27.45 52.17 3.79
CA LYS A 113 28.75 52.66 4.26
C LYS A 113 28.51 53.51 5.50
N LYS A 114 28.99 53.06 6.66
CA LYS A 114 29.10 53.86 7.89
C LYS A 114 30.08 55.01 7.66
N ASN A 115 29.67 56.05 6.93
CA ASN A 115 30.44 57.28 6.90
C ASN A 115 30.15 58.06 8.20
N LYS A 116 31.24 58.40 8.89
CA LYS A 116 31.26 59.19 10.12
C LYS A 116 30.38 60.43 9.94
N LEU A 117 29.28 60.48 10.68
CA LEU A 117 28.51 61.67 10.93
C LEU A 117 29.41 62.69 11.65
N SER A 118 30.14 63.50 10.88
CA SER A 118 30.76 64.73 11.37
C SER A 118 29.67 65.80 11.40
N TRP A 119 28.84 65.78 12.45
CA TRP A 119 28.02 66.92 12.79
C TRP A 119 28.94 68.07 13.19
N LYS A 120 29.10 69.06 12.31
CA LYS A 120 29.56 70.39 12.71
C LYS A 120 28.32 71.25 12.90
N PHE A 121 27.79 71.25 14.12
CA PHE A 121 26.92 72.34 14.52
C PHE A 121 27.77 73.59 14.72
N ALA A 122 27.36 74.62 13.99
CA ALA A 122 27.89 75.97 14.09
C ALA A 122 27.71 76.53 15.51
N LYS A 123 28.79 77.02 16.12
CA LYS A 123 28.91 78.38 16.65
C LYS A 123 30.38 78.70 16.94
#